data_AF-A0A090WYP5-F1
#
_entry.id   AF-A0A090WYP5-F1
#
_cell.length_a   1.000
_cell.length_b   1.000
_cell.length_c   1.000
_cell.angle_alpha   90.00
_cell.angle_beta   90.00
_cell.angle_gamma   90.00
#
_symmetry.space_group_name_H-M   'P 1'
#
loop_
_entity.id
_entity.type
_entity.pdbx_description
1 polymer ?
#
loop_
_entity_poly.entity_id
_entity_poly.type
_entity_poly.pdbx_seq_one_letter_code
_entity_poly.pdbx_strand_id
1 'polypeptide(L)'
;MFCYDIKLKKLVKYGFTEGLPNEVIYGILEDDNDCLWISTNQGLSQFNIGTKTFKNFTQSDGLQSNEFNYMSYTKTSTNELVFGGALMA
;
A
#
# COMPACT_ATOMS: atom_id res chain seq x y z
N MET A 1 5.56 1.62 7.47
CA MET A 1 4.87 2.90 7.21
C MET A 1 4.85 3.76 8.47
N PHE A 2 4.99 5.08 8.35
CA PHE A 2 4.73 6.00 9.46
C PHE A 2 3.61 6.98 9.05
N CYS A 3 2.69 7.25 9.96
CA CYS A 3 1.66 8.27 9.83
C CYS A 3 1.90 9.33 10.90
N TYR A 4 1.94 10.60 10.51
CA TYR A 4 2.03 11.71 11.44
C TYR A 4 0.65 12.37 11.59
N ASP A 5 0.05 12.21 12.77
CA ASP A 5 -1.18 12.92 13.10
C ASP A 5 -0.83 14.36 13.49
N ILE A 6 -1.18 15.30 12.61
CA ILE A 6 -0.87 16.73 12.78
C ILE A 6 -1.62 17.32 13.99
N LYS A 7 -2.85 16.86 14.25
CA LYS A 7 -3.68 17.38 15.35
C LYS A 7 -3.13 16.94 16.70
N LEU A 8 -2.73 15.67 16.80
CA LEU A 8 -2.18 15.09 18.02
C LEU A 8 -0.66 15.29 18.14
N LYS A 9 0.00 15.80 17.10
CA LYS A 9 1.46 15.89 16.96
C LYS A 9 2.16 14.55 17.24
N LYS A 10 1.54 13.45 16.80
CA LYS A 10 1.95 12.09 17.15
C LYS A 10 2.42 11.34 15.92
N LEU A 11 3.57 10.69 16.02
CA LEU A 11 4.05 9.72 15.03
C LEU A 11 3.55 8.33 15.40
N VAL A 12 2.93 7.63 14.44
CA VAL A 12 2.47 6.24 14.59
C VAL A 12 3.18 5.38 13.56
N LYS A 13 3.81 4.29 14.02
CA LYS A 13 4.40 3.27 13.15
C LYS A 13 3.36 2.19 12.84
N TYR A 14 3.31 1.78 11.58
CA TYR A 14 2.64 0.56 11.14
C TYR A 14 3.64 -0.31 10.37
N GLY A 15 4.00 -1.44 10.95
CA GLY A 15 4.87 -2.46 10.38
C GLY A 15 4.20 -3.83 10.38
N PHE A 16 5.02 -4.88 10.39
CA PHE A 16 4.54 -6.26 10.31
C PHE A 16 3.56 -6.61 11.43
N THR A 17 3.83 -6.17 12.66
CA THR A 17 2.98 -6.42 13.84
C THR A 17 1.61 -5.75 13.76
N GLU A 18 1.48 -4.68 12.98
CA GLU A 18 0.22 -3.97 12.77
C GLU A 18 -0.56 -4.47 11.54
N GLY A 19 0.00 -5.42 10.78
CA GLY A 19 -0.67 -6.06 9.63
C GLY A 19 -0.13 -5.68 8.25
N LEU A 20 0.89 -4.84 8.15
CA LEU A 20 1.56 -4.56 6.87
C LEU A 20 2.35 -5.80 6.42
N PRO A 21 2.20 -6.29 5.18
CA PRO A 21 2.79 -7.58 4.78
C PRO A 21 4.32 -7.49 4.64
N ASN A 22 4.86 -6.31 4.36
CA ASN A 22 6.30 -6.09 4.23
C ASN A 22 6.67 -4.63 4.52
N GLU A 23 7.81 -4.41 5.20
CA GLU A 23 8.25 -3.05 5.57
C GLU A 23 8.95 -2.29 4.42
N VAL A 24 9.29 -2.96 3.31
CA VAL A 24 9.77 -2.32 2.08
C VAL A 24 8.56 -1.84 1.28
N ILE A 25 8.30 -0.53 1.35
CA ILE A 25 7.20 0.15 0.65
C ILE A 25 7.77 0.91 -0.55
N TYR A 26 7.22 0.66 -1.74
CA TYR A 26 7.62 1.34 -2.97
C TYR A 26 6.78 2.56 -3.30
N GLY A 27 5.49 2.54 -2.94
CA GLY A 27 4.53 3.55 -3.34
C GLY A 27 3.29 3.52 -2.46
N ILE A 28 2.66 4.69 -2.32
CA ILE A 28 1.40 4.88 -1.61
C ILE A 28 0.51 5.76 -2.48
N LEU A 29 -0.70 5.29 -2.78
CA LEU A 29 -1.75 6.06 -3.42
C LEU A 29 -3.00 6.06 -2.53
N GLU A 30 -3.81 7.10 -2.62
CA GLU A 30 -5.07 7.20 -1.89
C GLU A 30 -6.25 7.03 -2.87
N ASP A 31 -7.20 6.17 -2.51
CA ASP A 31 -8.49 6.08 -3.22
C ASP A 31 -9.50 7.08 -2.66
N ASP A 32 -10.67 7.18 -3.29
CA ASP A 32 -11.70 8.14 -2.89
C ASP A 32 -12.53 7.68 -1.68
N ASN A 33 -12.17 6.54 -1.07
CA ASN A 33 -12.83 5.97 0.11
C ASN A 33 -11.92 6.01 1.34
N ASP A 34 -11.00 6.98 1.40
CA ASP A 34 -10.03 7.17 2.49
C ASP A 34 -9.20 5.90 2.79
N CYS A 35 -8.88 5.13 1.75
CA CYS A 35 -7.98 3.98 1.85
C CYS A 35 -6.66 4.27 1.14
N LEU A 36 -5.56 4.00 1.85
CA LEU A 36 -4.22 4.02 1.27
C LEU A 36 -3.92 2.66 0.64
N TRP A 37 -3.48 2.66 -0.61
CA TRP A 37 -3.01 1.49 -1.34
C TRP A 37 -1.48 1.53 -1.41
N ILE A 38 -0.87 0.50 -0.84
CA ILE A 38 0.56 0.46 -0.50
C ILE A 38 1.19 -0.71 -1.22
N SER A 39 2.02 -0.44 -2.24
CA SER A 39 2.77 -1.47 -2.96
C SER A 39 4.05 -1.82 -2.21
N THR A 40 4.29 -3.11 -1.98
CA THR A 40 5.41 -3.60 -1.15
C THR A 40 6.23 -4.68 -1.84
N ASN A 41 7.29 -5.17 -1.20
CA ASN A 41 8.02 -6.33 -1.69
C ASN A 41 7.30 -7.68 -1.48
N GLN A 42 6.16 -7.70 -0.77
CA GLN A 42 5.33 -8.90 -0.60
C GLN A 42 3.83 -8.57 -0.76
N GLY A 43 3.49 -8.01 -1.91
CA GLY A 43 2.13 -7.79 -2.35
C GLY A 43 1.66 -6.34 -2.17
N LEU A 44 0.36 -6.16 -2.35
CA LEU A 44 -0.34 -4.89 -2.26
C LEU A 44 -1.15 -4.88 -0.96
N SER A 45 -1.13 -3.76 -0.23
CA SER A 45 -1.86 -3.62 1.02
C SER A 45 -2.78 -2.42 0.97
N GLN A 46 -4.07 -2.63 1.27
CA GLN A 46 -5.03 -1.56 1.47
C GLN A 46 -5.11 -1.25 2.97
N PHE A 47 -4.86 0.00 3.36
CA PHE A 47 -4.98 0.49 4.72
C PHE A 47 -6.15 1.46 4.83
N ASN A 48 -7.17 1.09 5.59
CA ASN A 48 -8.30 1.97 5.85
C ASN A 48 -7.93 3.00 6.94
N ILE A 49 -7.99 4.29 6.60
CA ILE A 49 -7.57 5.35 7.52
C ILE A 49 -8.54 5.48 8.70
N GLY A 50 -9.83 5.17 8.55
CA GLY A 50 -10.81 5.25 9.63
C GLY A 50 -10.65 4.14 10.68
N THR A 51 -10.56 2.89 10.23
CA THR A 51 -10.49 1.71 11.11
C THR A 51 -9.07 1.33 11.52
N LYS A 52 -8.05 1.88 10.84
CA LYS A 52 -6.63 1.57 11.05
C LYS A 52 -6.31 0.08 10.83
N THR A 53 -6.99 -0.55 9.86
CA THR A 53 -6.82 -1.96 9.53
C THR A 53 -6.22 -2.16 8.14
N PHE A 54 -5.44 -3.21 7.98
CA PHE A 54 -4.89 -3.65 6.70
C PHE A 54 -5.70 -4.78 6.08
N LYS A 55 -5.83 -4.75 4.76
CA LYS A 55 -6.23 -5.87 3.92
C LYS A 55 -5.12 -6.11 2.90
N ASN A 56 -4.57 -7.31 2.91
CA ASN A 56 -3.41 -7.67 2.09
C ASN A 56 -3.82 -8.52 0.90
N PHE A 57 -3.19 -8.26 -0.23
CA PHE A 57 -3.39 -8.95 -1.49
C PHE A 57 -2.04 -9.45 -2.00
N THR A 58 -2.05 -10.66 -2.54
CA THR A 58 -0.89 -11.38 -3.03
C THR A 58 -1.11 -11.82 -4.48
N GLN A 59 -0.11 -12.45 -5.06
CA GLN A 59 -0.21 -13.02 -6.40
C GLN A 59 -1.40 -13.98 -6.55
N SER A 60 -1.77 -14.74 -5.51
CA SER A 60 -2.94 -15.64 -5.58
C SER A 60 -4.27 -14.90 -5.68
N ASP A 61 -4.31 -13.60 -5.34
CA ASP A 61 -5.48 -12.73 -5.48
C ASP A 61 -5.54 -12.06 -6.87
N GLY A 62 -4.59 -12.37 -7.77
CA GLY A 62 -4.55 -11.88 -9.14
C GLY A 62 -3.55 -10.75 -9.41
N LEU A 63 -2.63 -10.45 -8.48
CA LEU A 63 -1.54 -9.50 -8.74
C LEU A 63 -0.55 -10.05 -9.77
N GLN A 64 0.11 -9.15 -10.53
CA GLN A 64 1.14 -9.53 -11.50
C GLN A 64 2.29 -10.35 -10.88
N SER A 65 2.63 -10.02 -9.62
CA SER A 65 3.66 -10.63 -8.79
C SER A 65 3.44 -10.13 -7.35
N ASN A 66 4.11 -10.78 -6.38
CA ASN A 66 4.23 -10.23 -5.02
C ASN A 66 5.24 -9.07 -4.95
N GLU A 67 6.19 -9.01 -5.88
CA GLU A 67 7.25 -8.00 -5.87
C GLU A 67 6.86 -6.79 -6.74
N PHE A 68 6.67 -5.63 -6.10
CA PHE A 68 6.48 -4.35 -6.76
C PHE A 68 7.81 -3.60 -6.96
N ASN A 69 7.80 -2.57 -7.81
CA ASN A 69 9.01 -1.83 -8.18
C ASN A 69 8.99 -0.36 -7.72
N TYR A 70 10.18 0.18 -7.49
CA TYR A 70 10.38 1.58 -7.13
C TYR A 70 9.86 2.54 -8.20
N MET A 71 9.22 3.63 -7.78
CA MET A 71 8.60 4.65 -8.66
C MET A 71 7.56 4.11 -9.66
N SER A 72 7.07 2.89 -9.48
CA SER A 72 6.11 2.26 -10.38
C SER A 72 4.69 2.30 -9.81
N TYR A 73 4.16 3.51 -9.61
CA TYR A 73 2.81 3.72 -9.11
C TYR A 73 2.25 5.04 -9.64
N THR A 74 0.98 5.07 -10.02
CA THR A 74 0.27 6.29 -10.41
C THR A 74 -1.23 6.18 -10.21
N LYS A 75 -1.88 7.31 -9.94
CA LYS A 75 -3.33 7.47 -9.95
C LYS A 75 -3.71 8.20 -11.23
N THR A 76 -4.54 7.59 -12.07
CA THR A 76 -4.95 8.18 -13.35
C THR A 76 -5.96 9.31 -13.11
N SER A 77 -6.18 10.16 -14.13
CA SER A 77 -7.24 11.17 -14.10
C SER A 77 -8.64 10.58 -14.04
N THR A 78 -8.78 9.30 -14.42
CA THR A 78 -10.00 8.49 -14.34
C THR A 78 -10.12 7.71 -13.03
N ASN A 79 -9.27 8.04 -12.04
CA ASN A 79 -9.32 7.50 -10.68
C ASN A 79 -8.91 6.02 -10.55
N GLU A 80 -8.20 5.49 -11.55
CA GLU A 80 -7.63 4.13 -11.47
C GLU A 80 -6.28 4.20 -10.76
N LEU A 81 -6.03 3.20 -9.90
CA LEU A 81 -4.73 3.04 -9.24
C LEU A 81 -3.92 2.01 -10.01
N VAL A 82 -2.78 2.42 -10.52
CA VAL A 82 -1.88 1.57 -11.31
C VAL A 82 -0.59 1.37 -10.53
N PHE A 83 -0.19 0.11 -10.37
CA PHE A 83 1.04 -0.29 -9.68
C PHE A 83 1.81 -1.27 -10.55
N GLY A 84 3.08 -0.99 -10.81
CA GLY A 84 3.97 -1.85 -11.59
C GLY A 84 4.96 -2.61 -10.69
N GLY A 85 5.36 -3.78 -11.17
CA GLY A 85 6.18 -4.72 -10.43
C GLY A 85 7.05 -5.54 -11.35
N ALA A 86 7.74 -6.52 -10.79
CA ALA A 86 8.52 -7.45 -11.59
C ALA A 86 7.58 -8.32 -12.43
N LEU A 87 7.88 -8.44 -13.72
CA LEU A 87 7.28 -9.49 -14.54
C LEU A 87 7.99 -10.80 -14.17
N MET A 88 7.28 -11.75 -13.57
CA MET A 88 7.73 -13.14 -13.61
C MET A 88 7.23 -13.75 -14.92
N ALA A 89 8.17 -14.13 -15.79
CA ALA A 89 7.93 -15.01 -16.93
C ALA A 89 8.00 -16.47 -16.49
#